data_AF-A0A0J0A3N6-F1
#
_entry.id   AF-A0A0J0A3N6-F1
#
_cell.length_a   1.000
_cell.length_b   1.000
_cell.length_c   1.000
_cell.angle_alpha   90.00
_cell.angle_beta   90.00
_cell.angle_gamma   90.00
#
_symmetry.space_group_name_H-M   'P 1'
#
loop_
_entity.id
_entity.type
_entity.pdbx_description
1 polymer ?
#
loop_
_entity_poly.entity_id
_entity_poly.type
_entity_poly.pdbx_seq_one_letter_code
_entity_poly.pdbx_strand_id
1 'polypeptide(L)'
;MPTEPFLDIILTNHTDSKSLFAHVTGRDEQGVLILLADGETVHRPKSPSGILQPVGADIAIPVGGPGAQKKVRIPHIFGGRIWFCKDKPIAFLINPGPAVVEPSVTNPTDANFDADWGFCEFTYNNDQLYVNVSYVDFVSIPIGLELENEAGQVTRVPGMPKDGLDQVSEGLKRQGEKDGAGWERLVVKSKSGSNLRALSPNAGAELHPGLLENYFAPEIDAAWKRYEKEDIEINTQAEWGDVRGRVHDGKLVFKDVGKDKLSFHFEKPSTRDIVSCNTGPFAGGPDVTPAQLNVGARIVAALNRATLSGNSRQPEGEKVEEYYCKGEGKTNHYSRICHEVTLEGKGYAFPYDDVGASGGVDQSGFLNDGRPKVLTVHVGGQ
;
A
#
# COMPACT_ATOMS: atom_id res chain seq x y z
N MET A 1 -7.84 -27.00 7.22
CA MET A 1 -8.45 -27.48 5.96
C MET A 1 -8.14 -26.42 4.93
N PRO A 2 -7.83 -26.78 3.68
CA PRO A 2 -7.61 -25.79 2.65
C PRO A 2 -8.88 -24.98 2.42
N THR A 3 -8.71 -23.75 1.95
CA THR A 3 -9.78 -22.94 1.38
C THR A 3 -10.43 -23.62 0.17
N GLU A 4 -11.63 -23.19 -0.20
CA GLU A 4 -12.32 -23.68 -1.39
C GLU A 4 -11.58 -23.26 -2.68
N PRO A 5 -11.67 -24.02 -3.79
CA PRO A 5 -10.94 -23.66 -5.02
C PRO A 5 -11.32 -22.31 -5.63
N PHE A 6 -12.48 -21.76 -5.25
CA PHE A 6 -12.98 -20.47 -5.71
C PHE A 6 -13.61 -19.68 -4.57
N LEU A 7 -13.51 -18.36 -4.65
CA LEU A 7 -14.18 -17.41 -3.75
C LEU A 7 -15.09 -16.49 -4.56
N ASP A 8 -16.31 -16.29 -4.06
CA ASP A 8 -17.23 -15.28 -4.59
C ASP A 8 -16.90 -13.91 -3.96
N ILE A 9 -16.86 -12.87 -4.79
CA ILE A 9 -16.68 -11.48 -4.38
C ILE A 9 -17.85 -10.65 -4.90
N ILE A 10 -18.45 -9.83 -4.03
CA ILE A 10 -19.52 -8.90 -4.37
C ILE A 10 -18.94 -7.49 -4.51
N LEU A 11 -18.99 -6.94 -5.71
CA LEU A 11 -18.59 -5.56 -5.99
C LEU A 11 -19.82 -4.66 -5.90
N THR A 12 -19.81 -3.66 -5.02
CA THR A 12 -20.93 -2.73 -4.82
C THR A 12 -20.54 -1.31 -5.21
N ASN A 13 -21.30 -0.71 -6.12
CA ASN A 13 -21.07 0.67 -6.55
C ASN A 13 -21.78 1.67 -5.61
N HIS A 14 -21.03 2.36 -4.75
CA HIS A 14 -21.48 3.50 -3.94
C HIS A 14 -21.02 4.86 -4.51
N THR A 15 -20.34 4.86 -5.65
CA THR A 15 -19.94 6.08 -6.36
C THR A 15 -21.16 6.79 -6.97
N ASP A 16 -20.93 7.98 -7.49
CA ASP A 16 -21.90 8.73 -8.29
C ASP A 16 -21.88 8.36 -9.79
N SER A 17 -20.97 7.48 -10.23
CA SER A 17 -20.87 7.10 -11.64
C SER A 17 -22.01 6.18 -12.06
N LYS A 18 -22.60 6.51 -13.22
CA LYS A 18 -23.64 5.68 -13.87
C LYS A 18 -23.10 4.37 -14.43
N SER A 19 -21.78 4.28 -14.61
CA SER A 19 -21.11 3.13 -15.21
C SER A 19 -19.77 2.88 -14.50
N LEU A 20 -19.80 2.09 -13.44
CA LEU A 20 -18.57 1.59 -12.82
C LEU A 20 -18.11 0.31 -13.52
N PHE A 21 -16.82 0.27 -13.88
CA PHE A 21 -16.16 -0.92 -14.42
C PHE A 21 -15.16 -1.47 -13.42
N ALA A 22 -15.05 -2.79 -13.36
CA ALA A 22 -14.06 -3.50 -12.58
C ALA A 22 -13.13 -4.36 -13.47
N HIS A 23 -11.93 -4.65 -12.96
CA HIS A 23 -10.99 -5.61 -13.55
C HIS A 23 -10.34 -6.40 -12.43
N VAL A 24 -10.04 -7.68 -12.67
CA VAL A 24 -9.31 -8.51 -11.72
C VAL A 24 -8.07 -9.06 -12.39
N THR A 25 -6.90 -8.73 -11.85
CA THR A 25 -5.58 -9.16 -12.36
C THR A 25 -4.79 -9.82 -11.25
N GLY A 26 -3.88 -10.74 -11.59
CA GLY A 26 -2.89 -11.27 -10.66
C GLY A 26 -2.12 -12.43 -11.26
N ARG A 27 -1.66 -13.34 -10.41
CA ARG A 27 -0.89 -14.51 -10.83
C ARG A 27 -1.33 -15.77 -10.11
N ASP A 28 -1.10 -16.90 -10.75
CA ASP A 28 -1.17 -18.24 -10.18
C ASP A 28 0.06 -19.05 -10.60
N GLU A 29 0.08 -20.34 -10.27
CA GLU A 29 1.16 -21.28 -10.65
C GLU A 29 1.38 -21.38 -12.18
N GLN A 30 0.42 -20.93 -13.00
CA GLN A 30 0.49 -20.97 -14.46
C GLN A 30 0.91 -19.61 -15.05
N GLY A 31 1.14 -18.60 -14.21
CA GLY A 31 1.62 -17.27 -14.59
C GLY A 31 0.56 -16.18 -14.44
N VAL A 32 0.55 -15.22 -15.36
CA VAL A 32 -0.40 -14.10 -15.35
C VAL A 32 -1.82 -14.60 -15.59
N LEU A 33 -2.77 -14.09 -14.79
CA LEU A 33 -4.20 -14.32 -14.99
C LEU A 33 -4.99 -13.01 -14.87
N ILE A 34 -6.02 -12.88 -15.71
CA ILE A 34 -6.98 -11.77 -15.74
C ILE A 34 -8.38 -12.35 -15.88
N LEU A 35 -9.37 -11.87 -15.14
CA LEU A 35 -10.76 -12.28 -15.37
C LEU A 35 -11.34 -11.60 -16.62
N LEU A 36 -12.12 -12.35 -17.40
CA LEU A 36 -12.93 -11.80 -18.49
C LEU A 36 -14.10 -10.97 -17.95
N ALA A 37 -14.76 -10.23 -18.84
CA ALA A 37 -15.89 -9.36 -18.53
C ALA A 37 -17.10 -10.06 -17.86
N ASP A 38 -17.20 -11.39 -17.96
CA ASP A 38 -18.22 -12.15 -17.23
C ASP A 38 -18.00 -12.16 -15.71
N GLY A 39 -16.76 -11.91 -15.27
CA GLY A 39 -16.35 -11.90 -13.87
C GLY A 39 -16.03 -13.28 -13.29
N GLU A 40 -15.83 -14.30 -14.13
CA GLU A 40 -15.58 -15.68 -13.68
C GLU A 40 -14.55 -16.41 -14.54
N THR A 41 -14.57 -16.20 -15.86
CA THR A 41 -13.67 -16.91 -16.77
C THR A 41 -12.26 -16.35 -16.68
N VAL A 42 -11.29 -17.21 -16.37
CA VAL A 42 -9.86 -16.86 -16.36
C VAL A 42 -9.31 -16.78 -17.78
N HIS A 43 -8.74 -15.63 -18.11
CA HIS A 43 -7.92 -15.40 -19.30
C HIS A 43 -6.44 -15.36 -18.93
N ARG A 44 -5.63 -16.09 -19.71
CA ARG A 44 -4.16 -16.05 -19.62
C ARG A 44 -3.61 -15.44 -20.91
N PRO A 45 -3.15 -14.18 -20.88
CA PRO A 45 -2.58 -13.54 -22.06
C PRO A 45 -1.40 -14.33 -22.59
N LYS A 46 -1.26 -14.42 -23.91
CA LYS A 46 -0.04 -14.97 -24.53
C LYS A 46 1.07 -13.94 -24.42
N SER A 47 2.33 -14.40 -24.35
CA SER A 47 3.47 -13.49 -24.48
C SER A 47 3.47 -12.85 -25.87
N PRO A 48 3.34 -11.52 -25.99
CA PRO A 48 3.52 -10.84 -27.26
C PRO A 48 5.00 -10.79 -27.65
N SER A 49 5.27 -10.46 -28.93
CA SER A 49 6.63 -10.22 -29.43
C SER A 49 7.15 -8.82 -29.12
N GLY A 50 6.26 -7.84 -28.94
CA GLY A 50 6.58 -6.45 -28.60
C GLY A 50 6.02 -6.05 -27.24
N ILE A 51 6.50 -4.91 -26.73
CA ILE A 51 5.96 -4.27 -25.52
C ILE A 51 4.64 -3.54 -25.81
N LEU A 52 3.88 -3.24 -24.77
CA LEU A 52 2.68 -2.40 -24.80
C LEU A 52 1.61 -2.90 -25.79
N GLN A 53 1.43 -4.21 -25.86
CA GLN A 53 0.42 -4.82 -26.74
C GLN A 53 -0.94 -4.94 -26.05
N PRO A 54 -2.05 -4.95 -26.80
CA PRO A 54 -3.38 -5.14 -26.20
C PRO A 54 -3.49 -6.52 -25.54
N VAL A 55 -4.32 -6.62 -24.49
CA VAL A 55 -4.63 -7.91 -23.83
C VAL A 55 -5.25 -8.92 -24.80
N GLY A 56 -6.04 -8.45 -25.77
CA GLY A 56 -6.66 -9.31 -26.79
C GLY A 56 -7.90 -10.07 -26.32
N ALA A 57 -8.48 -9.66 -25.20
CA ALA A 57 -9.73 -10.19 -24.66
C ALA A 57 -10.53 -9.08 -23.97
N ASP A 58 -11.85 -9.26 -23.85
CA ASP A 58 -12.71 -8.35 -23.09
C ASP A 58 -12.62 -8.68 -21.59
N ILE A 59 -11.97 -7.79 -20.86
CA ILE A 59 -11.66 -7.93 -19.42
C ILE A 59 -12.39 -6.89 -18.56
N ALA A 60 -13.27 -6.10 -19.17
CA ALA A 60 -13.99 -5.03 -18.49
C ALA A 60 -15.27 -5.58 -17.87
N ILE A 61 -15.26 -5.81 -16.55
CA ILE A 61 -16.43 -6.33 -15.82
C ILE A 61 -17.37 -5.15 -15.52
N PRO A 62 -18.58 -5.09 -16.10
CA PRO A 62 -19.53 -4.01 -15.79
C PRO A 62 -20.14 -4.23 -14.40
N VAL A 63 -19.90 -3.30 -13.47
CA VAL A 63 -20.55 -3.31 -12.15
C VAL A 63 -21.92 -2.63 -12.22
N GLY A 64 -22.03 -1.54 -13.00
CA GLY A 64 -23.27 -0.79 -13.22
C GLY A 64 -23.30 0.56 -12.51
N GLY A 65 -24.49 1.15 -12.40
CA GLY A 65 -24.70 2.47 -11.77
C GLY A 65 -24.76 2.44 -10.24
N PRO A 66 -25.07 3.57 -9.58
CA PRO A 66 -25.10 3.65 -8.13
C PRO A 66 -26.09 2.64 -7.51
N GLY A 67 -25.66 1.95 -6.46
CA GLY A 67 -26.38 0.87 -5.80
C GLY A 67 -26.32 -0.49 -6.51
N ALA A 68 -25.75 -0.57 -7.70
CA ALA A 68 -25.60 -1.84 -8.42
C ALA A 68 -24.59 -2.75 -7.73
N GLN A 69 -24.85 -4.06 -7.84
CA GLN A 69 -23.96 -5.10 -7.36
C GLN A 69 -23.59 -6.05 -8.50
N LYS A 70 -22.32 -6.45 -8.53
CA LYS A 70 -21.81 -7.47 -9.45
C LYS A 70 -21.05 -8.52 -8.67
N LYS A 71 -21.48 -9.78 -8.82
CA LYS A 71 -20.73 -10.93 -8.32
C LYS A 71 -19.62 -11.28 -9.31
N VAL A 72 -18.42 -11.50 -8.80
CA VAL A 72 -17.28 -12.10 -9.50
C VAL A 72 -16.82 -13.34 -8.74
N ARG A 73 -16.19 -14.29 -9.42
CA ARG A 73 -15.70 -15.54 -8.84
C ARG A 73 -14.24 -15.71 -9.21
N ILE A 74 -13.37 -15.72 -8.20
CA ILE A 74 -11.93 -15.81 -8.37
C ILE A 74 -11.43 -17.23 -8.07
N PRO A 75 -10.40 -17.74 -8.77
CA PRO A 75 -9.63 -18.89 -8.32
C PRO A 75 -8.63 -18.48 -7.22
N HIS A 76 -7.82 -19.42 -6.75
CA HIS A 76 -6.57 -19.06 -6.05
C HIS A 76 -5.69 -18.16 -6.92
N ILE A 77 -5.19 -17.09 -6.32
CA ILE A 77 -4.48 -15.99 -6.97
C ILE A 77 -3.59 -15.29 -5.94
N PHE A 78 -2.37 -14.97 -6.32
CA PHE A 78 -1.43 -14.18 -5.54
C PHE A 78 -1.02 -12.91 -6.28
N GLY A 79 -0.70 -11.85 -5.52
CA GLY A 79 -0.48 -10.51 -6.08
C GLY A 79 -1.70 -10.01 -6.85
N GLY A 80 -2.90 -10.30 -6.34
CA GLY A 80 -4.16 -9.97 -6.95
C GLY A 80 -4.52 -8.50 -6.73
N ARG A 81 -5.13 -7.87 -7.73
CA ARG A 81 -5.73 -6.54 -7.65
C ARG A 81 -7.13 -6.53 -8.22
N ILE A 82 -8.05 -5.87 -7.52
CA ILE A 82 -9.36 -5.53 -8.04
C ILE A 82 -9.35 -4.03 -8.32
N TRP A 83 -9.42 -3.70 -9.61
CA TRP A 83 -9.37 -2.32 -10.09
C TRP A 83 -10.76 -1.82 -10.38
N PHE A 84 -11.01 -0.54 -10.12
CA PHE A 84 -12.27 0.12 -10.40
C PHE A 84 -12.03 1.39 -11.18
N CYS A 85 -12.85 1.66 -12.19
CA CYS A 85 -12.78 2.90 -12.96
C CYS A 85 -14.18 3.43 -13.28
N LYS A 86 -14.39 4.72 -13.04
CA LYS A 86 -15.65 5.39 -13.33
C LYS A 86 -15.76 5.72 -14.81
N ASP A 87 -16.97 5.56 -15.33
CA ASP A 87 -17.44 5.91 -16.67
C ASP A 87 -16.82 5.16 -17.86
N LYS A 88 -15.62 4.59 -17.71
CA LYS A 88 -14.93 3.78 -18.74
C LYS A 88 -14.05 2.69 -18.14
N PRO A 89 -13.73 1.61 -18.89
CA PRO A 89 -12.73 0.62 -18.49
C PRO A 89 -11.29 1.17 -18.44
N ILE A 90 -10.43 0.50 -17.67
CA ILE A 90 -8.98 0.73 -17.66
C ILE A 90 -8.38 0.04 -18.88
N ALA A 91 -7.48 0.73 -19.58
CA ALA A 91 -6.71 0.15 -20.67
C ALA A 91 -5.47 -0.55 -20.12
N PHE A 92 -5.54 -1.88 -19.97
CA PHE A 92 -4.38 -2.72 -19.67
C PHE A 92 -3.60 -3.07 -20.95
N LEU A 93 -2.29 -3.22 -20.80
CA LEU A 93 -1.40 -3.68 -21.88
C LEU A 93 -0.57 -4.87 -21.38
N ILE A 94 0.04 -5.60 -22.32
CA ILE A 94 0.89 -6.76 -22.05
C ILE A 94 2.27 -6.55 -22.70
N ASN A 95 3.32 -6.85 -21.94
CA ASN A 95 4.70 -6.94 -22.38
C ASN A 95 5.12 -8.41 -22.58
N PRO A 96 6.24 -8.69 -23.29
CA PRO A 96 6.79 -10.02 -23.39
C PRO A 96 7.08 -10.63 -22.01
N GLY A 97 6.85 -11.92 -21.86
CA GLY A 97 6.93 -12.61 -20.56
C GLY A 97 5.91 -13.75 -20.45
N PRO A 98 4.59 -13.51 -20.54
CA PRO A 98 3.87 -12.22 -20.56
C PRO A 98 3.95 -11.47 -19.22
N ALA A 99 3.87 -10.13 -19.27
CA ALA A 99 3.77 -9.29 -18.08
C ALA A 99 2.67 -8.24 -18.26
N VAL A 100 1.78 -8.10 -17.26
CA VAL A 100 0.75 -7.06 -17.26
C VAL A 100 1.42 -5.71 -17.04
N VAL A 101 1.07 -4.75 -17.89
CA VAL A 101 1.40 -3.34 -17.72
C VAL A 101 0.20 -2.70 -17.04
N GLU A 102 0.40 -2.39 -15.77
CA GLU A 102 -0.59 -1.74 -14.91
C GLU A 102 -0.72 -0.25 -15.28
N PRO A 103 -1.89 0.37 -15.03
CA PRO A 103 -2.10 1.79 -15.29
C PRO A 103 -1.17 2.66 -14.45
N SER A 104 -0.58 3.69 -15.06
CA SER A 104 0.32 4.62 -14.35
C SER A 104 -0.37 5.92 -13.96
N VAL A 105 -0.31 6.27 -12.67
CA VAL A 105 -0.67 7.60 -12.16
C VAL A 105 0.48 8.61 -12.22
N THR A 106 1.69 8.17 -12.59
CA THR A 106 2.92 8.98 -12.60
C THR A 106 3.47 9.21 -14.01
N ASN A 107 2.82 8.67 -15.03
CA ASN A 107 3.13 8.95 -16.43
C ASN A 107 1.98 9.75 -17.08
N PRO A 108 2.14 11.07 -17.31
CA PRO A 108 1.11 11.91 -17.93
C PRO A 108 0.68 11.48 -19.34
N THR A 109 1.44 10.61 -20.00
CA THR A 109 1.11 10.07 -21.34
C THR A 109 0.36 8.73 -21.28
N ASP A 110 0.17 8.15 -20.09
CA ASP A 110 -0.60 6.93 -19.91
C ASP A 110 -2.08 7.18 -20.28
N ALA A 111 -2.69 6.24 -21.00
CA ALA A 111 -4.08 6.33 -21.43
C ALA A 111 -5.09 6.42 -20.25
N ASN A 112 -4.65 5.97 -19.07
CA ASN A 112 -5.42 5.94 -17.83
C ASN A 112 -5.08 7.12 -16.91
N PHE A 113 -4.15 8.01 -17.29
CA PHE A 113 -3.71 9.11 -16.41
C PHE A 113 -4.86 10.07 -16.04
N ASP A 114 -5.76 10.39 -16.97
CA ASP A 114 -6.91 11.26 -16.72
C ASP A 114 -8.16 10.49 -16.23
N ALA A 115 -8.07 9.17 -16.07
CA ALA A 115 -9.20 8.36 -15.64
C ALA A 115 -9.35 8.38 -14.10
N ASP A 116 -10.59 8.31 -13.63
CA ASP A 116 -10.93 8.23 -12.20
C ASP A 116 -11.00 6.75 -11.81
N TRP A 117 -9.90 6.23 -11.25
CA TRP A 117 -9.74 4.82 -10.91
C TRP A 117 -9.01 4.63 -9.59
N GLY A 118 -9.24 3.48 -8.96
CA GLY A 118 -8.58 3.02 -7.73
C GLY A 118 -8.55 1.49 -7.69
N PHE A 119 -7.95 0.92 -6.65
CA PHE A 119 -7.86 -0.54 -6.51
C PHE A 119 -7.71 -0.98 -5.05
N CYS A 120 -8.02 -2.24 -4.79
CA CYS A 120 -7.62 -2.94 -3.58
C CYS A 120 -6.82 -4.19 -3.94
N GLU A 121 -6.02 -4.66 -2.99
CA GLU A 121 -5.07 -5.75 -3.18
C GLU A 121 -5.52 -6.98 -2.40
N PHE A 122 -5.19 -8.17 -2.92
CA PHE A 122 -5.53 -9.40 -2.25
C PHE A 122 -4.64 -10.59 -2.67
N THR A 123 -4.63 -11.60 -1.82
CA THR A 123 -4.15 -12.94 -2.13
C THR A 123 -5.19 -13.93 -1.60
N TYR A 124 -5.60 -14.86 -2.45
CA TYR A 124 -6.45 -15.99 -2.07
C TYR A 124 -5.69 -17.27 -2.38
N ASN A 125 -5.32 -18.02 -1.36
CA ASN A 125 -4.52 -19.23 -1.47
C ASN A 125 -5.10 -20.33 -0.59
N ASN A 126 -4.46 -21.50 -0.56
CA ASN A 126 -4.93 -22.65 0.21
C ASN A 126 -5.06 -22.40 1.72
N ASP A 127 -4.40 -21.37 2.25
CA ASP A 127 -4.34 -21.10 3.70
C ASP A 127 -5.33 -20.02 4.13
N GLN A 128 -5.57 -19.00 3.29
CA GLN A 128 -6.43 -17.86 3.62
C GLN A 128 -6.82 -17.00 2.40
N LEU A 129 -7.82 -16.13 2.62
CA LEU A 129 -7.88 -14.83 1.95
C LEU A 129 -7.12 -13.81 2.81
N TYR A 130 -6.30 -12.99 2.18
CA TYR A 130 -5.79 -11.73 2.71
C TYR A 130 -6.17 -10.62 1.72
N VAL A 131 -6.78 -9.53 2.18
CA VAL A 131 -7.22 -8.40 1.35
C VAL A 131 -6.99 -7.10 2.09
N ASN A 132 -6.55 -6.05 1.39
CA ASN A 132 -6.29 -4.74 1.99
C ASN A 132 -6.73 -3.58 1.09
N VAL A 133 -7.13 -2.49 1.74
CA VAL A 133 -7.14 -1.16 1.08
C VAL A 133 -5.70 -0.71 0.89
N SER A 134 -5.43 0.15 -0.10
CA SER A 134 -4.06 0.63 -0.34
C SER A 134 -4.05 2.09 -0.76
N TYR A 135 -3.21 2.87 -0.07
CA TYR A 135 -2.89 4.27 -0.37
C TYR A 135 -1.37 4.44 -0.58
N VAL A 136 -0.63 3.34 -0.76
CA VAL A 136 0.83 3.33 -0.93
C VAL A 136 1.27 4.15 -2.14
N ASP A 137 0.49 4.08 -3.22
CA ASP A 137 0.77 4.83 -4.45
C ASP A 137 -0.01 6.14 -4.48
N PHE A 138 -1.30 6.11 -4.14
CA PHE A 138 -2.19 7.28 -4.14
C PHE A 138 -3.53 6.99 -3.47
N VAL A 139 -4.24 8.05 -3.09
CA VAL A 139 -5.67 8.06 -2.72
C VAL A 139 -6.49 8.48 -3.94
N SER A 140 -7.57 7.78 -4.25
CA SER A 140 -8.57 8.18 -5.25
C SER A 140 -9.99 7.80 -4.82
N ILE A 141 -10.65 6.87 -5.51
CA ILE A 141 -11.96 6.31 -5.18
C ILE A 141 -11.85 5.61 -3.81
N PRO A 142 -12.61 6.02 -2.79
CA PRO A 142 -12.61 5.33 -1.51
C PRO A 142 -13.06 3.87 -1.65
N ILE A 143 -12.35 2.94 -1.02
CA ILE A 143 -12.67 1.51 -1.02
C ILE A 143 -12.86 1.03 0.42
N GLY A 144 -13.97 0.33 0.67
CA GLY A 144 -14.23 -0.40 1.90
C GLY A 144 -14.33 -1.91 1.65
N LEU A 145 -14.05 -2.70 2.66
CA LEU A 145 -14.01 -4.15 2.62
C LEU A 145 -14.90 -4.75 3.72
N GLU A 146 -15.64 -5.79 3.39
CA GLU A 146 -16.41 -6.60 4.32
C GLU A 146 -16.16 -8.08 4.00
N LEU A 147 -15.76 -8.88 4.98
CA LEU A 147 -15.45 -10.29 4.82
C LEU A 147 -16.36 -11.12 5.72
N GLU A 148 -17.20 -11.97 5.12
CA GLU A 148 -17.95 -13.02 5.81
C GLU A 148 -17.19 -14.34 5.71
N ASN A 149 -17.00 -15.04 6.83
CA ASN A 149 -16.41 -16.38 6.86
C ASN A 149 -17.48 -17.48 6.92
N GLU A 150 -17.07 -18.74 6.78
CA GLU A 150 -18.00 -19.88 6.77
C GLU A 150 -18.79 -20.06 8.09
N ALA A 151 -18.27 -19.53 9.20
CA ALA A 151 -18.97 -19.53 10.49
C ALA A 151 -20.01 -18.40 10.61
N GLY A 152 -20.12 -17.53 9.61
CA GLY A 152 -21.02 -16.38 9.58
C GLY A 152 -20.50 -15.15 10.34
N GLN A 153 -19.23 -15.13 10.75
CA GLN A 153 -18.60 -13.94 11.31
C GLN A 153 -18.31 -12.95 10.17
N VAL A 154 -18.60 -11.67 10.42
CA VAL A 154 -18.34 -10.59 9.48
C VAL A 154 -17.31 -9.62 10.06
N THR A 155 -16.21 -9.39 9.35
CA THR A 155 -15.19 -8.38 9.66
C THR A 155 -15.19 -7.28 8.60
N ARG A 156 -14.73 -6.07 8.96
CA ARG A 156 -14.84 -4.89 8.09
C ARG A 156 -13.61 -4.00 8.20
N VAL A 157 -13.25 -3.41 7.06
CA VAL A 157 -12.38 -2.22 6.95
C VAL A 157 -13.21 -1.18 6.21
N PRO A 158 -13.73 -0.14 6.87
CA PRO A 158 -14.66 0.80 6.25
C PRO A 158 -14.02 1.66 5.15
N GLY A 159 -12.69 1.87 5.20
CA GLY A 159 -11.99 2.73 4.26
C GLY A 159 -12.24 4.21 4.51
N MET A 160 -12.06 5.04 3.49
CA MET A 160 -12.32 6.48 3.57
C MET A 160 -13.82 6.81 3.39
N PRO A 161 -14.31 7.92 3.97
CA PRO A 161 -15.64 8.44 3.66
C PRO A 161 -15.74 8.86 2.20
N LYS A 162 -16.97 9.10 1.71
CA LYS A 162 -17.24 9.48 0.32
C LYS A 162 -16.45 10.69 -0.17
N ASP A 163 -16.20 11.67 0.70
CA ASP A 163 -15.42 12.88 0.44
C ASP A 163 -13.94 12.74 0.84
N GLY A 164 -13.46 11.52 1.10
CA GLY A 164 -12.11 11.26 1.63
C GLY A 164 -10.98 11.83 0.77
N LEU A 165 -11.07 11.70 -0.55
CA LEU A 165 -10.08 12.31 -1.47
C LEU A 165 -10.02 13.84 -1.30
N ASP A 166 -11.17 14.49 -1.12
CA ASP A 166 -11.22 15.94 -0.94
C ASP A 166 -10.63 16.34 0.42
N GLN A 167 -10.93 15.59 1.48
CA GLN A 167 -10.35 15.81 2.80
C GLN A 167 -8.83 15.61 2.82
N VAL A 168 -8.31 14.55 2.18
CA VAL A 168 -6.87 14.31 2.03
C VAL A 168 -6.23 15.45 1.24
N SER A 169 -6.80 15.82 0.10
CA SER A 169 -6.27 16.88 -0.76
C SER A 169 -6.18 18.22 -0.04
N GLU A 170 -7.22 18.58 0.73
CA GLU A 170 -7.21 19.79 1.54
C GLU A 170 -6.24 19.68 2.72
N GLY A 171 -6.11 18.50 3.34
CA GLY A 171 -5.12 18.24 4.38
C GLY A 171 -3.69 18.47 3.87
N LEU A 172 -3.36 17.95 2.69
CA LEU A 172 -2.05 18.12 2.05
C LEU A 172 -1.80 19.58 1.72
N LYS A 173 -2.81 20.27 1.19
CA LYS A 173 -2.73 21.71 0.92
C LYS A 173 -2.43 22.51 2.19
N ARG A 174 -3.20 22.30 3.28
CA ARG A 174 -2.95 22.97 4.56
C ARG A 174 -1.57 22.67 5.13
N GLN A 175 -1.08 21.45 4.95
CA GLN A 175 0.26 21.09 5.37
C GLN A 175 1.33 21.84 4.57
N GLY A 176 1.18 21.92 3.24
CA GLY A 176 2.06 22.71 2.38
C GLY A 176 2.06 24.19 2.74
N GLU A 177 0.91 24.77 3.04
CA GLU A 177 0.79 26.16 3.53
C GLU A 177 1.49 26.37 4.89
N LYS A 178 1.49 25.34 5.75
CA LYS A 178 2.08 25.40 7.09
C LYS A 178 3.61 25.38 7.07
N ASP A 179 4.23 24.58 6.21
CA ASP A 179 5.68 24.32 6.26
C ASP A 179 6.44 24.64 4.97
N GLY A 180 5.74 25.00 3.89
CA GLY A 180 6.33 25.35 2.60
C GLY A 180 6.98 24.18 1.85
N ALA A 181 6.74 22.93 2.26
CA ALA A 181 7.46 21.77 1.72
C ALA A 181 6.88 21.21 0.42
N GLY A 182 5.76 21.77 -0.06
CA GLY A 182 5.17 21.41 -1.34
C GLY A 182 4.20 20.22 -1.30
N TRP A 183 3.64 19.88 -0.13
CA TRP A 183 2.68 18.79 0.03
C TRP A 183 1.45 18.93 -0.89
N GLU A 184 1.03 20.15 -1.20
CA GLU A 184 -0.07 20.44 -2.13
C GLU A 184 0.21 19.95 -3.56
N ARG A 185 1.48 19.77 -3.94
CA ARG A 185 1.89 19.25 -5.26
C ARG A 185 1.59 17.76 -5.43
N LEU A 186 1.29 17.06 -4.34
CA LEU A 186 0.84 15.66 -4.41
C LEU A 186 -0.61 15.55 -4.92
N VAL A 187 -1.38 16.64 -4.93
CA VAL A 187 -2.76 16.65 -5.41
C VAL A 187 -2.79 16.78 -6.93
N VAL A 188 -3.33 15.77 -7.60
CA VAL A 188 -3.56 15.79 -9.05
C VAL A 188 -5.03 16.15 -9.29
N LYS A 189 -5.24 17.18 -10.13
CA LYS A 189 -6.56 17.64 -10.55
C LYS A 189 -6.96 17.03 -11.89
N SER A 190 -8.25 16.79 -12.06
CA SER A 190 -8.82 16.46 -13.36
C SER A 190 -8.81 17.68 -14.30
N LYS A 191 -9.07 17.47 -15.59
CA LYS A 191 -9.23 18.56 -16.57
C LYS A 191 -10.36 19.55 -16.23
N SER A 192 -11.35 19.13 -15.44
CA SER A 192 -12.44 20.00 -14.97
C SER A 192 -12.10 20.74 -13.67
N GLY A 193 -10.94 20.47 -13.06
CA GLY A 193 -10.47 21.14 -11.85
C GLY A 193 -10.87 20.44 -10.53
N SER A 194 -11.62 19.32 -10.60
CA SER A 194 -11.89 18.49 -9.42
C SER A 194 -10.64 17.75 -8.96
N ASN A 195 -10.59 17.32 -7.69
CA ASN A 195 -9.56 16.37 -7.27
C ASN A 195 -9.74 15.06 -8.05
N LEU A 196 -8.64 14.50 -8.54
CA LEU A 196 -8.62 13.21 -9.25
C LEU A 196 -7.90 12.15 -8.43
N ARG A 197 -6.81 12.54 -7.77
CA ARG A 197 -6.07 11.69 -6.82
C ARG A 197 -5.11 12.53 -5.97
N ALA A 198 -4.72 12.00 -4.82
CA ALA A 198 -3.61 12.50 -4.02
C ALA A 198 -2.49 11.46 -4.03
N LEU A 199 -1.35 11.77 -4.62
CA LEU A 199 -0.21 10.86 -4.74
C LEU A 199 0.50 10.69 -3.40
N SER A 200 1.02 9.50 -3.15
CA SER A 200 1.99 9.32 -2.06
C SER A 200 3.27 10.11 -2.35
N PRO A 201 4.10 10.42 -1.33
CA PRO A 201 5.37 11.10 -1.56
C PRO A 201 6.28 10.37 -2.54
N ASN A 202 6.27 9.03 -2.54
CA ASN A 202 7.04 8.22 -3.48
C ASN A 202 6.55 8.41 -4.93
N ALA A 203 5.24 8.28 -5.17
CA ALA A 203 4.66 8.49 -6.50
C ALA A 203 4.79 9.96 -6.96
N GLY A 204 4.57 10.91 -6.05
CA GLY A 204 4.69 12.34 -6.33
C GLY A 204 6.10 12.76 -6.74
N ALA A 205 7.14 12.12 -6.18
CA ALA A 205 8.53 12.40 -6.54
C ALA A 205 8.86 12.08 -8.01
N GLU A 206 8.12 11.17 -8.64
CA GLU A 206 8.30 10.84 -10.07
C GLU A 206 7.75 11.95 -10.98
N LEU A 207 6.66 12.63 -10.58
CA LEU A 207 6.14 13.81 -11.29
C LEU A 207 6.86 15.11 -10.90
N HIS A 208 7.43 15.14 -9.69
CA HIS A 208 8.04 16.32 -9.09
C HIS A 208 9.41 15.95 -8.50
N PRO A 209 10.44 15.78 -9.34
CA PRO A 209 11.78 15.49 -8.87
C PRO A 209 12.26 16.51 -7.82
N GLY A 210 12.82 16.02 -6.71
CA GLY A 210 13.28 16.84 -5.58
C GLY A 210 12.18 17.25 -4.58
N LEU A 211 10.92 16.86 -4.81
CA LEU A 211 9.85 17.07 -3.82
C LEU A 211 10.21 16.38 -2.50
N LEU A 212 10.08 17.13 -1.39
CA LEU A 212 10.41 16.69 -0.02
C LEU A 212 11.87 16.22 0.15
N GLU A 213 12.80 16.65 -0.71
CA GLU A 213 14.21 16.31 -0.55
C GLU A 213 14.73 16.73 0.83
N ASN A 214 15.39 15.80 1.52
CA ASN A 214 15.90 15.96 2.89
C ASN A 214 14.84 16.28 3.96
N TYR A 215 13.54 16.18 3.67
CA TYR A 215 12.48 16.58 4.60
C TYR A 215 12.56 15.84 5.93
N PHE A 216 12.90 14.55 5.93
CA PHE A 216 12.97 13.71 7.14
C PHE A 216 14.31 13.81 7.88
N ALA A 217 15.26 14.62 7.41
CA ALA A 217 16.61 14.70 8.01
C ALA A 217 16.62 14.93 9.53
N PRO A 218 15.76 15.80 10.13
CA PRO A 218 15.76 15.99 11.59
C PRO A 218 15.48 14.71 12.38
N GLU A 219 14.51 13.90 11.96
CA GLU A 219 14.19 12.63 12.63
C GLU A 219 15.31 11.59 12.44
N ILE A 220 15.88 11.50 11.24
CA ILE A 220 16.99 10.59 10.93
C ILE A 220 18.23 10.95 11.76
N ASP A 221 18.58 12.25 11.79
CA ASP A 221 19.73 12.76 12.54
C ASP A 221 19.57 12.53 14.04
N ALA A 222 18.37 12.78 14.57
CA ALA A 222 18.06 12.54 15.98
C ALA A 222 18.17 11.05 16.34
N ALA A 223 17.63 10.16 15.52
CA ALA A 223 17.73 8.71 15.73
C ALA A 223 19.19 8.23 15.67
N TRP A 224 19.95 8.61 14.62
CA TRP A 224 21.34 8.18 14.49
C TRP A 224 22.21 8.66 15.66
N LYS A 225 22.07 9.94 16.06
CA LYS A 225 22.80 10.51 17.20
C LYS A 225 22.45 9.85 18.53
N ARG A 226 21.19 9.44 18.70
CA ARG A 226 20.74 8.72 19.89
C ARG A 226 21.40 7.34 19.96
N TYR A 227 21.35 6.60 18.87
CA TYR A 227 21.87 5.23 18.81
C TYR A 227 23.38 5.12 18.66
N GLU A 228 24.12 6.23 18.61
CA GLU A 228 25.56 6.21 18.93
C GLU A 228 25.80 5.92 20.42
N LYS A 229 24.86 6.34 21.27
CA LYS A 229 25.01 6.37 22.74
C LYS A 229 24.31 5.21 23.44
N GLU A 230 23.30 4.63 22.81
CA GLU A 230 22.58 3.46 23.34
C GLU A 230 22.20 2.47 22.24
N ASP A 231 21.87 1.23 22.64
CA ASP A 231 21.38 0.22 21.71
C ASP A 231 19.94 0.55 21.33
N ILE A 232 19.59 0.30 20.08
CA ILE A 232 18.21 0.06 19.67
C ILE A 232 17.95 -1.44 19.70
N GLU A 233 16.82 -1.86 20.25
CA GLU A 233 16.32 -3.23 20.19
C GLU A 233 15.19 -3.30 19.17
N ILE A 234 15.28 -4.21 18.21
CA ILE A 234 14.26 -4.46 17.20
C ILE A 234 13.64 -5.83 17.47
N ASN A 235 12.37 -5.86 17.85
CA ASN A 235 11.60 -7.08 17.87
C ASN A 235 11.23 -7.46 16.43
N THR A 236 11.82 -8.54 15.93
CA THR A 236 11.59 -8.98 14.54
C THR A 236 10.22 -9.61 14.35
N GLN A 237 9.53 -10.02 15.42
CA GLN A 237 8.29 -10.81 15.40
C GLN A 237 8.41 -12.06 14.51
N ALA A 238 9.64 -12.57 14.39
CA ALA A 238 10.04 -13.70 13.54
C ALA A 238 11.05 -14.57 14.29
N GLU A 239 11.61 -15.59 13.63
CA GLU A 239 12.52 -16.57 14.23
C GLU A 239 13.82 -15.98 14.80
N TRP A 240 14.15 -14.73 14.46
CA TRP A 240 15.35 -14.04 14.95
C TRP A 240 15.17 -13.37 16.32
N GLY A 241 13.93 -13.27 16.82
CA GLY A 241 13.62 -12.69 18.13
C GLY A 241 13.93 -11.19 18.22
N ASP A 242 14.33 -10.73 19.41
CA ASP A 242 14.78 -9.36 19.65
C ASP A 242 16.26 -9.24 19.25
N VAL A 243 16.57 -8.29 18.36
CA VAL A 243 17.93 -8.03 17.86
C VAL A 243 18.41 -6.64 18.25
N ARG A 244 19.70 -6.47 18.50
CA ARG A 244 20.26 -5.18 18.96
C ARG A 244 21.14 -4.53 17.91
N GLY A 245 20.93 -3.24 17.72
CA GLY A 245 21.69 -2.38 16.82
C GLY A 245 22.36 -1.25 17.57
N ARG A 246 23.51 -0.80 17.06
CA ARG A 246 24.23 0.38 17.56
C ARG A 246 24.81 1.15 16.39
N VAL A 247 24.75 2.48 16.44
CA VAL A 247 25.43 3.31 15.44
C VAL A 247 26.93 3.33 15.72
N HIS A 248 27.70 2.87 14.73
CA HIS A 248 29.15 2.91 14.70
C HIS A 248 29.61 3.43 13.34
N ASP A 249 30.53 4.41 13.33
CA ASP A 249 31.05 5.02 12.10
C ASP A 249 29.95 5.47 11.12
N GLY A 250 28.87 6.05 11.67
CA GLY A 250 27.72 6.55 10.90
C GLY A 250 26.73 5.48 10.41
N LYS A 251 26.97 4.20 10.70
CA LYS A 251 26.14 3.06 10.28
C LYS A 251 25.42 2.45 11.47
N LEU A 252 24.13 2.13 11.33
CA LEU A 252 23.42 1.35 12.33
C LEU A 252 23.75 -0.14 12.13
N VAL A 253 24.58 -0.69 13.01
CA VAL A 253 25.17 -2.04 12.86
C VAL A 253 24.46 -3.04 13.77
N PHE A 254 24.08 -4.18 13.19
CA PHE A 254 23.55 -5.36 13.88
C PHE A 254 24.53 -6.53 13.76
N LYS A 255 24.75 -7.25 14.86
CA LYS A 255 25.68 -8.40 14.94
C LYS A 255 25.00 -9.56 15.66
N ASP A 256 25.52 -10.77 15.43
CA ASP A 256 25.07 -11.99 16.08
C ASP A 256 23.55 -12.22 15.96
N VAL A 257 22.96 -11.84 14.81
CA VAL A 257 21.52 -11.95 14.56
C VAL A 257 21.14 -13.38 14.21
N GLY A 258 20.20 -13.94 14.97
CA GLY A 258 19.68 -15.28 14.72
C GLY A 258 20.67 -16.41 14.97
N LYS A 259 20.24 -17.64 14.65
CA LYS A 259 21.07 -18.84 14.80
C LYS A 259 22.30 -18.83 13.91
N ASP A 260 22.21 -18.19 12.76
CA ASP A 260 23.29 -18.10 11.76
C ASP A 260 24.30 -16.98 12.07
N LYS A 261 24.11 -16.24 13.18
CA LYS A 261 24.98 -15.14 13.62
C LYS A 261 25.24 -14.11 12.53
N LEU A 262 24.17 -13.72 11.84
CA LEU A 262 24.23 -12.76 10.74
C LEU A 262 24.76 -11.41 11.25
N SER A 263 25.46 -10.69 10.38
CA SER A 263 25.91 -9.33 10.61
C SER A 263 25.58 -8.46 9.40
N PHE A 264 24.92 -7.34 9.63
CA PHE A 264 24.50 -6.40 8.60
C PHE A 264 24.42 -4.98 9.18
N HIS A 265 24.25 -4.00 8.31
CA HIS A 265 24.13 -2.61 8.73
C HIS A 265 23.20 -1.82 7.81
N PHE A 266 22.73 -0.69 8.33
CA PHE A 266 21.99 0.31 7.57
C PHE A 266 22.82 1.58 7.52
N GLU A 267 23.12 2.03 6.30
CA GLU A 267 23.59 3.39 6.07
C GLU A 267 22.54 4.40 6.54
N LYS A 268 22.96 5.64 6.80
CA LYS A 268 22.01 6.71 7.09
C LYS A 268 21.08 6.94 5.89
N PRO A 269 19.75 6.76 6.03
CA PRO A 269 18.82 6.85 4.91
C PRO A 269 18.60 8.30 4.46
N SER A 270 18.14 8.46 3.22
CA SER A 270 17.57 9.69 2.70
C SER A 270 16.05 9.73 2.88
N THR A 271 15.42 10.88 2.58
CA THR A 271 13.95 10.94 2.50
C THR A 271 13.38 10.00 1.44
N ARG A 272 14.06 9.82 0.28
CA ARG A 272 13.63 8.88 -0.76
C ARG A 272 13.57 7.45 -0.24
N ASP A 273 14.55 7.06 0.57
CA ASP A 273 14.62 5.71 1.16
C ASP A 273 13.48 5.46 2.15
N ILE A 274 13.07 6.50 2.90
CA ILE A 274 11.94 6.40 3.84
C ILE A 274 10.62 6.26 3.10
N VAL A 275 10.34 7.12 2.13
CA VAL A 275 9.03 7.14 1.46
C VAL A 275 8.86 5.98 0.48
N SER A 276 9.95 5.47 -0.10
CA SER A 276 9.91 4.30 -1.00
C SER A 276 9.93 2.97 -0.26
N CYS A 277 10.53 2.94 0.94
CA CYS A 277 10.79 1.73 1.73
C CYS A 277 11.61 0.63 1.00
N ASN A 278 12.19 0.93 -0.17
CA ASN A 278 12.83 -0.08 -1.03
C ASN A 278 14.05 0.50 -1.79
N THR A 279 14.61 1.60 -1.33
CA THR A 279 15.86 2.17 -1.87
C THR A 279 16.91 2.33 -0.79
N GLY A 280 18.16 2.55 -1.21
CA GLY A 280 19.28 2.78 -0.32
C GLY A 280 19.44 1.64 0.70
N PRO A 281 19.49 1.93 2.01
CA PRO A 281 19.71 0.91 3.04
C PRO A 281 18.54 -0.07 3.21
N PHE A 282 17.38 0.19 2.60
CA PHE A 282 16.19 -0.66 2.67
C PHE A 282 15.93 -1.47 1.39
N ALA A 283 16.77 -1.31 0.36
CA ALA A 283 16.63 -2.05 -0.88
C ALA A 283 16.88 -3.55 -0.67
N GLY A 284 16.08 -4.38 -1.35
CA GLY A 284 16.37 -5.81 -1.50
C GLY A 284 17.50 -6.07 -2.50
N GLY A 285 18.02 -7.30 -2.49
CA GLY A 285 19.06 -7.73 -3.42
C GLY A 285 19.58 -9.13 -3.09
N PRO A 286 20.41 -9.71 -3.98
CA PRO A 286 20.95 -11.06 -3.80
C PRO A 286 21.80 -11.21 -2.53
N ASP A 287 22.40 -10.12 -2.05
CA ASP A 287 23.26 -10.10 -0.86
C ASP A 287 22.51 -9.65 0.41
N VAL A 288 21.20 -9.39 0.33
CA VAL A 288 20.39 -8.92 1.45
C VAL A 288 19.63 -10.09 2.07
N THR A 289 19.84 -10.32 3.35
CA THR A 289 19.20 -11.44 4.06
C THR A 289 17.74 -11.14 4.42
N PRO A 290 16.88 -12.16 4.57
CA PRO A 290 15.53 -11.97 5.09
C PRO A 290 15.48 -11.26 6.46
N ALA A 291 16.46 -11.56 7.34
CA ALA A 291 16.60 -10.89 8.62
C ALA A 291 16.84 -9.39 8.47
N GLN A 292 17.70 -9.00 7.53
CA GLN A 292 17.99 -7.59 7.23
C GLN A 292 16.77 -6.87 6.65
N LEU A 293 16.01 -7.51 5.75
CA LEU A 293 14.77 -6.93 5.23
C LEU A 293 13.72 -6.74 6.33
N ASN A 294 13.56 -7.74 7.20
CA ASN A 294 12.65 -7.65 8.34
C ASN A 294 13.03 -6.49 9.27
N VAL A 295 14.29 -6.41 9.69
CA VAL A 295 14.78 -5.31 10.54
C VAL A 295 14.62 -3.95 9.83
N GLY A 296 14.92 -3.89 8.53
CA GLY A 296 14.74 -2.70 7.70
C GLY A 296 13.30 -2.20 7.69
N ALA A 297 12.33 -3.10 7.54
CA ALA A 297 10.90 -2.77 7.59
C ALA A 297 10.50 -2.10 8.91
N ARG A 298 11.02 -2.57 10.05
CA ARG A 298 10.73 -1.96 11.37
C ARG A 298 11.35 -0.56 11.49
N ILE A 299 12.60 -0.41 11.04
CA ILE A 299 13.31 0.88 11.07
C ILE A 299 12.58 1.91 10.19
N VAL A 300 12.23 1.54 8.96
CA VAL A 300 11.62 2.48 8.01
C VAL A 300 10.18 2.82 8.37
N ALA A 301 9.43 1.90 8.98
CA ALA A 301 8.11 2.19 9.54
C ALA A 301 8.19 3.20 10.69
N ALA A 302 9.14 3.02 11.61
CA ALA A 302 9.39 3.97 12.69
C ALA A 302 9.83 5.35 12.18
N LEU A 303 10.62 5.41 11.09
CA LEU A 303 10.98 6.68 10.45
C LEU A 303 9.79 7.36 9.76
N ASN A 304 8.93 6.61 9.06
CA ASN A 304 7.71 7.15 8.47
C ASN A 304 6.80 7.77 9.53
N ARG A 305 6.68 7.12 10.69
CA ARG A 305 5.86 7.55 11.83
C ARG A 305 6.59 8.52 12.77
N ALA A 306 7.84 8.88 12.50
CA ALA A 306 8.70 9.70 13.36
C ALA A 306 8.74 9.22 14.82
N THR A 307 8.98 7.93 15.03
CA THR A 307 9.09 7.32 16.38
C THR A 307 10.47 6.77 16.67
N LEU A 308 11.30 6.55 15.64
CA LEU A 308 12.61 5.92 15.77
C LEU A 308 13.53 6.69 16.73
N SER A 309 13.53 8.02 16.69
CA SER A 309 14.33 8.86 17.59
C SER A 309 13.81 8.86 19.04
N GLY A 310 12.53 8.52 19.23
CA GLY A 310 11.82 8.59 20.49
C GLY A 310 11.75 7.29 21.28
N ASN A 311 11.91 6.14 20.62
CA ASN A 311 11.73 4.83 21.23
C ASN A 311 12.83 3.84 20.80
N SER A 312 13.60 3.36 21.79
CA SER A 312 14.73 2.44 21.60
C SER A 312 14.33 0.97 21.49
N ARG A 313 13.03 0.66 21.50
CA ARG A 313 12.51 -0.69 21.31
C ARG A 313 11.49 -0.67 20.18
N GLN A 314 11.79 -1.19 19.00
CA GLN A 314 10.90 -1.09 17.83
C GLN A 314 10.37 -2.47 17.41
N PRO A 315 9.09 -2.61 17.02
CA PRO A 315 8.01 -1.63 17.16
C PRO A 315 7.39 -1.62 18.57
N GLU A 316 8.00 -2.30 19.55
CA GLU A 316 7.42 -2.47 20.90
C GLU A 316 7.35 -1.19 21.72
N GLY A 317 6.21 -0.94 22.37
CA GLY A 317 6.01 0.28 23.18
C GLY A 317 5.64 1.52 22.36
N GLU A 318 5.58 1.38 21.03
CA GLU A 318 4.92 2.34 20.17
C GLU A 318 3.42 2.42 20.46
N LYS A 319 2.87 3.62 20.33
CA LYS A 319 1.43 3.88 20.49
C LYS A 319 0.91 4.67 19.31
N VAL A 320 -0.28 4.33 18.84
CA VAL A 320 -0.90 4.96 17.67
C VAL A 320 -1.04 6.47 17.85
N GLU A 321 -1.41 6.92 19.06
CA GLU A 321 -1.53 8.34 19.38
C GLU A 321 -0.20 9.12 19.41
N GLU A 322 0.94 8.43 19.43
CA GLU A 322 2.28 9.05 19.38
C GLU A 322 2.85 9.09 17.95
N TYR A 323 2.20 8.45 16.98
CA TYR A 323 2.63 8.48 15.58
C TYR A 323 2.56 9.91 15.03
N TYR A 324 3.55 10.25 14.21
CA TYR A 324 3.70 11.54 13.51
C TYR A 324 3.84 12.76 14.43
N CYS A 325 4.12 12.55 15.72
CA CYS A 325 4.16 13.62 16.73
C CYS A 325 5.58 14.14 17.04
N LYS A 326 6.64 13.47 16.59
CA LYS A 326 8.05 13.86 16.82
C LYS A 326 8.71 14.37 15.53
N GLY A 327 10.05 14.32 15.45
CA GLY A 327 10.81 14.76 14.27
C GLY A 327 10.73 16.26 13.97
N GLU A 328 10.52 17.11 14.98
CA GLU A 328 10.33 18.57 14.79
C GLU A 328 9.17 18.92 13.83
N GLY A 329 8.15 18.05 13.77
CA GLY A 329 7.05 18.18 12.82
C GLY A 329 7.41 17.77 11.38
N LYS A 330 8.57 17.14 11.16
CA LYS A 330 9.01 16.59 9.87
C LYS A 330 8.83 15.07 9.86
N THR A 331 7.67 14.64 9.37
CA THR A 331 7.23 13.23 9.33
C THR A 331 6.43 12.96 8.05
N ASN A 332 5.97 11.73 7.84
CA ASN A 332 5.14 11.40 6.68
C ASN A 332 3.72 11.97 6.85
N HIS A 333 3.53 13.23 6.48
CA HIS A 333 2.24 13.89 6.60
C HIS A 333 1.18 13.34 5.64
N TYR A 334 1.57 12.79 4.50
CA TYR A 334 0.64 12.07 3.64
C TYR A 334 0.01 10.89 4.39
N SER A 335 0.83 10.04 5.02
CA SER A 335 0.34 8.91 5.82
C SER A 335 -0.47 9.38 7.03
N ARG A 336 0.02 10.39 7.79
CA ARG A 336 -0.74 11.01 8.90
C ARG A 336 -2.15 11.41 8.46
N ILE A 337 -2.26 12.16 7.36
CA ILE A 337 -3.54 12.66 6.84
C ILE A 337 -4.42 11.51 6.34
N CYS A 338 -3.84 10.48 5.71
CA CYS A 338 -4.60 9.30 5.30
C CYS A 338 -5.23 8.60 6.50
N HIS A 339 -4.50 8.39 7.60
CA HIS A 339 -5.07 7.79 8.81
C HIS A 339 -6.10 8.70 9.49
N GLU A 340 -5.89 10.02 9.51
CA GLU A 340 -6.86 10.97 10.07
C GLU A 340 -8.21 10.97 9.33
N VAL A 341 -8.18 10.80 8.01
CA VAL A 341 -9.38 10.79 7.15
C VAL A 341 -10.03 9.41 7.08
N THR A 342 -9.23 8.34 7.16
CA THR A 342 -9.75 6.98 7.05
C THR A 342 -10.58 6.63 8.29
N LEU A 343 -11.77 6.07 8.07
CA LEU A 343 -12.63 5.65 9.17
C LEU A 343 -11.91 4.60 10.01
N GLU A 344 -12.01 4.72 11.34
CA GLU A 344 -11.27 3.92 12.32
C GLU A 344 -9.73 4.04 12.26
N GLY A 345 -9.17 4.93 11.45
CA GLY A 345 -7.73 5.13 11.32
C GLY A 345 -6.98 4.04 10.56
N LYS A 346 -7.67 3.09 9.92
CA LYS A 346 -7.06 1.90 9.30
C LYS A 346 -6.90 2.02 7.79
N GLY A 347 -5.69 2.25 7.31
CA GLY A 347 -5.37 2.28 5.88
C GLY A 347 -3.88 2.14 5.60
N TYR A 348 -3.54 1.57 4.43
CA TYR A 348 -2.17 1.22 4.08
C TYR A 348 -1.49 2.39 3.34
N ALA A 349 -0.87 3.34 4.05
CA ALA A 349 -0.39 4.59 3.45
C ALA A 349 1.12 4.63 3.12
N PHE A 350 1.86 3.58 3.48
CA PHE A 350 3.24 3.33 3.03
C PHE A 350 3.54 1.80 3.09
N PRO A 351 4.56 1.28 2.37
CA PRO A 351 4.77 -0.18 2.18
C PRO A 351 4.86 -1.07 3.44
N TYR A 352 5.15 -0.49 4.60
CA TYR A 352 5.28 -1.21 5.88
C TYR A 352 4.37 -0.65 6.98
N ASP A 353 3.18 -0.16 6.61
CA ASP A 353 2.17 0.33 7.56
C ASP A 353 1.58 -0.79 8.45
N ASP A 354 1.77 -2.04 8.05
CA ASP A 354 1.42 -3.25 8.80
C ASP A 354 2.35 -3.53 9.99
N VAL A 355 3.53 -2.89 10.04
CA VAL A 355 4.42 -3.00 11.20
C VAL A 355 3.77 -2.35 12.41
N GLY A 356 3.61 -3.08 13.51
CA GLY A 356 3.07 -2.55 14.76
C GLY A 356 3.58 -3.33 15.97
N ALA A 357 3.44 -2.74 17.17
CA ALA A 357 3.76 -3.41 18.42
C ALA A 357 3.03 -4.75 18.53
N SER A 358 3.64 -5.74 19.16
CA SER A 358 3.01 -7.05 19.36
C SER A 358 1.72 -6.90 20.18
N GLY A 359 0.60 -7.38 19.63
CA GLY A 359 -0.72 -7.20 20.24
C GLY A 359 -1.26 -5.77 20.18
N GLY A 360 -0.61 -4.88 19.42
CA GLY A 360 -1.06 -3.52 19.15
C GLY A 360 -2.26 -3.48 18.21
N VAL A 361 -2.76 -2.27 17.96
CA VAL A 361 -3.87 -2.01 17.04
C VAL A 361 -3.32 -1.95 15.62
N ASP A 362 -3.85 -2.78 14.71
CA ASP A 362 -3.54 -2.68 13.28
C ASP A 362 -3.94 -1.29 12.75
N GLN A 363 -3.06 -0.72 11.92
CA GLN A 363 -3.29 0.55 11.22
C GLN A 363 -3.35 0.36 9.71
N SER A 364 -3.05 -0.82 9.18
CA SER A 364 -2.85 -1.03 7.74
C SER A 364 -4.14 -1.34 6.97
N GLY A 365 -5.23 -1.71 7.65
CA GLY A 365 -6.54 -1.83 7.01
C GLY A 365 -6.68 -3.07 6.13
N PHE A 366 -6.24 -4.22 6.63
CA PHE A 366 -6.45 -5.51 6.00
C PHE A 366 -7.58 -6.31 6.67
N LEU A 367 -8.09 -7.29 5.93
CA LEU A 367 -8.90 -8.39 6.44
C LEU A 367 -8.25 -9.71 6.03
N ASN A 368 -8.27 -10.69 6.93
CA ASN A 368 -7.91 -12.06 6.58
C ASN A 368 -8.80 -13.08 7.27
N ASP A 369 -8.98 -14.23 6.63
CA ASP A 369 -9.64 -15.39 7.21
C ASP A 369 -9.19 -16.66 6.49
N GLY A 370 -9.01 -17.74 7.25
CA GLY A 370 -8.60 -19.05 6.71
C GLY A 370 -9.74 -19.83 6.05
N ARG A 371 -10.99 -19.42 6.26
CA ARG A 371 -12.23 -20.00 5.72
C ARG A 371 -13.17 -18.89 5.23
N PRO A 372 -12.73 -18.08 4.25
CA PRO A 372 -13.54 -17.00 3.71
C PRO A 372 -14.73 -17.58 2.94
N LYS A 373 -15.90 -16.95 3.08
CA LYS A 373 -17.13 -17.36 2.38
C LYS A 373 -17.48 -16.37 1.27
N VAL A 374 -17.50 -15.08 1.59
CA VAL A 374 -17.76 -13.99 0.64
C VAL A 374 -16.98 -12.75 1.05
N LEU A 375 -16.29 -12.14 0.09
CA LEU A 375 -15.74 -10.78 0.22
C LEU A 375 -16.70 -9.80 -0.46
N THR A 376 -17.09 -8.72 0.22
CA THR A 376 -17.79 -7.60 -0.38
C THR A 376 -16.85 -6.40 -0.45
N VAL A 377 -16.71 -5.81 -1.64
CA VAL A 377 -15.93 -4.59 -1.88
C VAL A 377 -16.88 -3.44 -2.17
N HIS A 378 -16.79 -2.40 -1.34
CA HIS A 378 -17.59 -1.19 -1.41
C HIS A 378 -16.78 -0.09 -2.10
N VAL A 379 -17.28 0.42 -3.23
CA VAL A 379 -16.54 1.37 -4.07
C VAL A 379 -17.21 2.73 -4.03
N GLY A 380 -16.54 3.76 -3.53
CA GLY A 380 -17.05 5.14 -3.42
C GLY A 380 -17.28 5.64 -1.99
N GLY A 381 -16.87 4.88 -0.97
CA GLY A 381 -17.08 5.21 0.45
C GLY A 381 -18.52 4.92 0.88
N GLN A 382 -18.70 4.68 2.18
CA GLN A 382 -20.04 4.54 2.79
C GLN A 382 -20.41 5.78 3.58
#